data_AF-A0A932ZIS0-F1
#
_entry.id   AF-A0A932ZIS0-F1
#
_cell.length_a   1.000
_cell.length_b   1.000
_cell.length_c   1.000
_cell.angle_alpha   90.00
_cell.angle_beta   90.00
_cell.angle_gamma   90.00
#
_symmetry.space_group_name_H-M   'P 1'
#
loop_
_entity.id
_entity.type
_entity.pdbx_description
1 polymer ?
#
loop_
_entity_poly.entity_id
_entity_poly.type
_entity_poly.pdbx_seq_one_letter_code
_entity_poly.pdbx_strand_id
1 'polypeptide(L)'
;MKKPPHPEDDYFAKVDLDNLKKLAAAKRAAVEKAELTRLADLHRDHCPGCGWHMDKLHFKGYPIHRCFHCGGTFLEKGTLEALTGEESHVMERIAELFKFS
;
A
#
# COMPACT_ATOMS: atom_id res chain seq x y z
N MET A 1 -33.76 -35.66 -37.32
CA MET A 1 -32.64 -35.01 -38.04
C MET A 1 -32.05 -33.92 -37.15
N LYS A 2 -30.76 -33.97 -36.81
CA LYS A 2 -30.10 -32.84 -36.15
C LYS A 2 -29.83 -31.78 -37.23
N LYS A 3 -30.39 -30.59 -37.02
CA LYS A 3 -30.17 -29.42 -37.88
C LYS A 3 -28.65 -29.15 -37.98
N PRO A 4 -28.08 -28.95 -39.17
CA PRO A 4 -26.64 -28.72 -39.30
C PRO A 4 -26.25 -27.45 -38.52
N PRO A 5 -25.10 -27.44 -37.83
CA PRO A 5 -24.67 -26.27 -37.08
C PRO A 5 -24.44 -25.12 -38.05
N HIS A 6 -25.13 -24.02 -37.78
CA HIS A 6 -24.99 -22.80 -38.55
C HIS A 6 -23.72 -22.08 -38.05
N PRO A 7 -22.77 -21.67 -38.92
CA PRO A 7 -21.49 -21.07 -38.50
C PRO A 7 -21.65 -19.85 -37.60
N GLU A 8 -22.77 -19.13 -37.70
CA GLU A 8 -23.12 -18.02 -36.84
C GLU A 8 -23.40 -18.44 -35.39
N ASP A 9 -24.00 -19.60 -35.15
CA ASP A 9 -24.36 -20.08 -33.80
C ASP A 9 -23.09 -20.35 -32.98
N ASP A 10 -22.09 -20.98 -33.61
CA ASP A 10 -20.78 -21.24 -32.99
C ASP A 10 -19.99 -19.95 -32.72
N TYR A 11 -20.17 -18.94 -33.57
CA TYR A 11 -19.56 -17.62 -33.39
C TYR A 11 -20.19 -16.88 -32.20
N PHE A 12 -21.52 -16.84 -32.13
CA PHE A 12 -22.24 -16.21 -31.02
C PHE A 12 -21.91 -16.90 -29.68
N ALA A 13 -21.86 -18.23 -29.65
CA ALA A 13 -21.50 -18.97 -28.43
C ALA A 13 -20.08 -18.63 -27.91
N LYS A 14 -19.10 -18.44 -28.80
CA LYS A 14 -17.74 -18.02 -28.41
C LYS A 14 -17.71 -16.59 -27.88
N VAL A 15 -18.40 -15.67 -28.55
CA VAL A 15 -18.50 -14.27 -28.14
C VAL A 15 -19.18 -14.16 -26.77
N ASP A 16 -20.26 -14.90 -26.55
CA ASP A 16 -20.98 -14.93 -25.27
C ASP A 16 -20.10 -15.49 -24.15
N LEU A 17 -19.37 -16.58 -24.40
CA LEU A 17 -18.44 -17.13 -23.42
C LEU A 17 -17.34 -16.13 -23.05
N ASP A 18 -16.78 -15.43 -24.02
CA ASP A 18 -15.74 -14.42 -23.78
C ASP A 18 -16.29 -13.19 -23.04
N ASN A 19 -17.50 -12.76 -23.37
CA ASN A 19 -18.20 -11.69 -22.64
C ASN A 19 -18.49 -12.10 -21.20
N LEU A 20 -18.94 -13.33 -20.96
CA LEU A 20 -19.16 -13.88 -19.62
C LEU A 20 -17.85 -13.96 -18.82
N LYS A 21 -16.74 -14.38 -19.44
CA LYS A 21 -15.41 -14.39 -18.81
C LYS A 21 -14.96 -12.99 -18.42
N LYS A 22 -15.10 -12.00 -19.32
CA LYS A 22 -14.77 -10.59 -19.06
C LYS A 22 -15.62 -10.04 -17.91
N LEU A 23 -16.92 -10.32 -17.91
CA LEU A 23 -17.83 -9.90 -16.85
C LEU A 23 -17.48 -10.54 -15.50
N ALA A 24 -17.14 -11.82 -15.48
CA ALA A 24 -16.69 -12.52 -14.28
C ALA A 24 -15.37 -11.94 -13.74
N ALA A 25 -14.40 -11.65 -14.61
CA ALA A 25 -13.15 -11.01 -14.22
C ALA A 25 -13.35 -9.60 -13.67
N ALA A 26 -14.18 -8.78 -14.34
CA ALA A 26 -14.51 -7.44 -13.87
C ALA A 26 -15.21 -7.44 -12.51
N LYS A 27 -16.15 -8.38 -12.29
CA LYS A 27 -16.81 -8.56 -10.98
C LYS A 27 -15.81 -8.93 -9.89
N ARG A 28 -14.88 -9.84 -10.15
CA ARG A 28 -13.82 -10.22 -9.18
C ARG A 28 -12.94 -9.03 -8.81
N ALA A 29 -12.46 -8.29 -9.81
CA ALA A 29 -11.64 -7.10 -9.58
C ALA A 29 -12.40 -6.01 -8.80
N ALA A 30 -13.70 -5.84 -9.06
CA ALA A 30 -14.54 -4.89 -8.31
C ALA A 30 -14.68 -5.29 -6.83
N VAL A 31 -14.88 -6.58 -6.54
CA VAL A 31 -14.96 -7.10 -5.16
C VAL A 31 -13.62 -6.91 -4.43
N GLU A 32 -12.50 -7.22 -5.07
CA GLU A 32 -11.16 -7.04 -4.48
C GLU A 32 -10.89 -5.57 -4.16
N LYS A 33 -11.17 -4.66 -5.10
CA LYS A 33 -11.02 -3.22 -4.88
C LYS A 33 -11.93 -2.71 -3.74
N ALA A 34 -13.15 -3.23 -3.65
CA ALA A 34 -14.07 -2.87 -2.58
C ALA A 34 -13.54 -3.31 -1.21
N GLU A 35 -12.95 -4.50 -1.10
CA GLU A 35 -12.35 -4.97 0.15
C GLU A 35 -11.11 -4.16 0.54
N LEU A 36 -10.23 -3.86 -0.42
CA LEU A 36 -9.07 -2.98 -0.16
C LEU A 36 -9.50 -1.60 0.34
N THR A 37 -10.57 -1.05 -0.23
CA THR A 37 -11.14 0.24 0.21
C THR A 37 -11.68 0.12 1.64
N ARG A 38 -12.45 -0.93 1.93
CA ARG A 38 -13.00 -1.21 3.27
C ARG A 38 -11.92 -1.36 4.33
N LEU A 39 -10.84 -2.07 4.02
CA LEU A 39 -9.70 -2.26 4.93
C LEU A 39 -8.92 -0.95 5.14
N ALA A 40 -8.73 -0.16 4.09
CA ALA A 40 -8.09 1.15 4.20
C ALA A 40 -8.88 2.10 5.10
N ASP A 41 -10.21 2.08 5.00
CA ASP A 41 -11.10 2.88 5.85
C ASP A 41 -11.09 2.40 7.30
N LEU A 42 -11.09 1.08 7.54
CA LEU A 42 -11.07 0.49 8.88
C LEU A 42 -9.77 0.80 9.63
N HIS A 43 -8.63 0.74 8.94
CA HIS A 43 -7.31 0.94 9.55
C HIS A 43 -6.85 2.40 9.55
N ARG A 44 -7.57 3.28 8.85
CA ARG A 44 -7.23 4.71 8.81
C ARG A 44 -7.16 5.24 10.24
N ASP A 45 -6.08 5.96 10.56
CA ASP A 45 -5.83 6.57 11.87
C ASP A 45 -5.78 5.57 13.05
N HIS A 46 -5.66 4.26 12.79
CA HIS A 46 -5.52 3.24 13.82
C HIS A 46 -4.13 2.62 13.83
N CYS A 47 -3.68 2.21 15.02
CA CYS A 47 -2.39 1.62 15.24
C CYS A 47 -2.29 0.23 14.59
N PRO A 48 -1.28 -0.04 13.74
CA PRO A 48 -1.11 -1.36 13.12
C PRO A 48 -0.73 -2.46 14.13
N GLY A 49 -0.24 -2.08 15.32
CA GLY A 49 0.14 -3.04 16.36
C GLY A 49 -1.00 -3.48 17.28
N CYS A 50 -1.92 -2.57 17.64
CA CYS A 50 -2.98 -2.87 18.62
C CYS A 50 -4.39 -2.42 18.20
N GLY A 51 -4.54 -1.75 17.07
CA GLY A 51 -5.84 -1.29 16.56
C GLY A 51 -6.44 -0.10 17.29
N TRP A 52 -5.74 0.58 18.21
CA TRP A 52 -6.22 1.79 18.88
C TRP A 52 -6.04 3.04 18.01
N HIS A 53 -6.91 4.04 18.18
CA HIS A 53 -6.77 5.34 17.51
C HIS A 53 -5.40 5.98 17.80
N MET A 54 -4.79 6.58 16.77
CA MET A 54 -3.52 7.29 16.88
C MET A 54 -3.76 8.79 16.76
N ASP A 55 -3.05 9.58 17.57
CA ASP A 55 -3.10 11.03 17.46
C ASP A 55 -1.81 11.58 16.85
N LYS A 56 -1.96 12.67 16.11
CA LYS A 56 -0.83 13.43 15.57
C LYS A 56 -0.22 14.33 16.64
N LEU A 57 1.10 14.30 16.75
CA LEU A 57 1.87 15.21 17.58
C LEU A 57 3.11 15.69 16.84
N HIS A 58 3.69 16.81 17.28
CA HIS A 58 4.90 17.34 16.67
C HIS A 58 6.11 16.95 17.52
N PHE A 59 7.08 16.29 16.89
CA PHE A 59 8.36 15.95 17.51
C PHE A 59 9.49 16.59 16.71
N LYS A 60 10.30 17.43 17.37
CA LYS A 60 11.36 18.23 16.72
C LYS A 60 10.87 19.01 15.48
N GLY A 61 9.61 19.47 15.51
CA GLY A 61 8.99 20.21 14.41
C GLY A 61 8.36 19.34 13.31
N TYR A 62 8.50 18.01 13.36
CA TYR A 62 7.92 17.10 12.37
C TYR A 62 6.68 16.38 12.92
N PRO A 63 5.64 16.15 12.10
CA PRO A 63 4.46 15.42 12.51
C PRO A 63 4.77 13.93 12.66
N ILE A 64 4.43 13.37 13.82
CA ILE A 64 4.46 11.95 14.08
C ILE A 64 3.10 11.51 14.61
N HIS A 65 2.72 10.26 14.35
CA HIS A 65 1.52 9.66 14.90
C HIS A 65 1.90 8.76 16.06
N ARG A 66 1.26 8.94 17.22
CA ARG A 66 1.54 8.12 18.39
C ARG A 66 0.27 7.44 18.89
N CYS A 67 0.40 6.14 19.16
CA CYS A 67 -0.60 5.37 19.85
C CYS A 67 -0.40 5.53 21.37
N PHE A 68 -1.40 6.06 22.05
CA PHE A 68 -1.36 6.21 23.51
C PHE A 68 -1.72 4.93 24.27
N HIS A 69 -2.15 3.87 23.57
CA HIS A 69 -2.43 2.58 24.19
C HIS A 69 -1.17 1.69 24.31
N CYS A 70 -0.50 1.40 23.19
CA CYS A 70 0.69 0.52 23.20
C CYS A 70 2.03 1.26 23.03
N GLY A 71 2.01 2.59 22.79
CA GLY A 71 3.21 3.39 22.57
C GLY A 71 3.77 3.32 21.14
N GLY A 72 3.14 2.58 20.23
CA GLY A 72 3.54 2.51 18.82
C GLY A 72 3.61 3.90 18.18
N THR A 73 4.66 4.15 17.40
CA THR A 73 4.89 5.44 16.73
C THR A 73 5.00 5.20 15.23
N PHE A 74 4.23 5.96 14.45
CA PHE A 74 4.22 5.91 12.99
C PHE A 74 4.72 7.24 12.44
N LEU A 75 5.64 7.17 11.48
CA LEU A 75 6.28 8.32 10.85
C LEU A 75 5.72 8.49 9.45
N GLU A 76 5.39 9.72 9.08
CA GLU A 76 5.01 10.03 7.71
C GLU A 76 6.23 9.94 6.78
N LYS A 77 6.00 9.72 5.48
CA LYS A 77 7.07 9.62 4.48
C LYS A 77 8.00 10.83 4.56
N GLY A 78 9.31 10.61 4.61
CA GLY A 78 10.32 11.67 4.70
C GLY A 78 10.59 12.17 6.14
N THR A 79 9.77 11.81 7.12
CA THR A 79 9.94 12.25 8.51
C THR A 79 11.11 11.53 9.18
N LEU A 80 11.31 10.24 8.88
CA LEU A 80 12.43 9.49 9.44
C LEU A 80 13.75 10.10 8.97
N GLU A 81 13.89 10.32 7.67
CA GLU A 81 15.07 10.89 7.04
C GLU A 81 15.36 12.30 7.58
N ALA A 82 14.31 13.12 7.77
CA ALA A 82 14.46 14.45 8.35
C ALA A 82 14.87 14.44 9.84
N LEU A 83 14.50 13.39 10.59
CA LEU A 83 14.86 13.22 11.99
C LEU A 83 16.25 12.62 12.20
N THR A 84 16.69 11.73 11.30
CA THR A 84 18.02 11.09 11.37
C THR A 84 19.11 11.92 10.71
N GLY A 85 18.74 12.82 9.78
CA GLY A 85 19.69 13.50 8.91
C GLY A 85 20.33 12.55 7.88
N GLU A 86 21.14 13.10 6.98
CA GLU A 86 22.12 12.31 6.25
C GLU A 86 23.30 12.04 7.18
N GLU A 87 23.70 10.78 7.33
CA GLU A 87 24.94 10.42 8.04
C GLU A 87 26.15 10.87 7.23
N SER A 88 26.45 12.17 7.24
CA SER A 88 27.62 12.73 6.58
C SER A 88 28.87 12.49 7.44
N HIS A 89 29.31 11.23 7.54
CA HIS A 89 30.60 10.85 8.15
C HIS A 89 31.81 11.25 7.27
N VAL A 90 31.62 12.07 6.23
CA VAL A 90 32.70 12.48 5.32
C VAL A 90 33.81 13.20 6.09
N MET A 91 33.44 14.13 6.97
CA MET A 91 34.44 14.86 7.77
C MET A 91 35.10 13.97 8.83
N GLU A 92 34.38 12.97 9.35
CA GLU A 92 34.90 12.02 10.33
C GLU A 92 35.91 11.05 9.69
N ARG A 93 35.61 10.54 8.48
CA ARG A 93 36.52 9.72 7.66
C ARG A 93 37.75 10.48 7.18
N ILE A 94 37.60 11.77 6.85
CA ILE A 94 38.74 12.64 6.52
C ILE A 94 39.62 12.84 7.76
N ALA A 95 39.03 13.09 8.94
CA ALA A 95 39.79 13.23 10.17
C ALA A 95 40.55 11.95 10.55
N GLU A 96 39.99 10.77 10.28
CA GLU A 96 40.68 9.48 10.48
C GLU A 96 41.89 9.29 9.57
N LEU A 97 41.84 9.78 8.32
CA LEU A 97 42.98 9.74 7.40
C LEU A 97 44.18 10.56 7.90
N PHE A 98 43.92 11.64 8.63
CA PHE A 98 44.97 12.51 9.19
C PHE A 98 45.43 12.09 10.60
N LYS A 99 44.80 11.09 11.24
CA LYS A 99 45.26 10.53 12.54
C LYS A 99 46.46 9.58 12.42
N PHE A 100 46.85 9.22 11.20
CA PHE A 100 47.99 8.34 10.91
C PHE A 100 49.22 9.09 10.36
N SER A 101 49.29 10.41 10.52
CA SER A 101 50.48 11.21 10.24
C SER A 101 51.07 11.85 11.49
#